data_AF-A0AAN4VVS0-F1
#
_entry.id   AF-A0AAN4VVS0-F1
#
_cell.length_a   1.000
_cell.length_b   1.000
_cell.length_c   1.000
_cell.angle_alpha   90.00
_cell.angle_beta   90.00
_cell.angle_gamma   90.00
#
_symmetry.space_group_name_H-M   'P 1'
#
loop_
_entity.id
_entity.type
_entity.pdbx_description
1 polymer ?
#
loop_
_entity_poly.entity_id
_entity_poly.type
_entity_poly.pdbx_seq_one_letter_code
_entity_poly.pdbx_strand_id
1 'polypeptide(L)'
;MTKVQKEKKSISAKEKRTLVQKYYAKLVSKQEILDDYGINERTLRRWCWWYEELIQKKYKIRPKMKKSDLPDDPKALKKLIMEIQREKENAELKAEAMEIIVDIASESTGINFKKKVGGKRSTK
;
A
#
# COMPACT_ATOMS: atom_id res chain seq x y z
N MET A 1 17.90 31.14 -36.50
CA MET A 1 16.82 30.74 -35.57
C MET A 1 16.96 31.52 -34.29
N THR A 2 16.12 32.54 -34.10
CA THR A 2 16.22 33.52 -33.03
C THR A 2 15.72 32.90 -31.72
N LYS A 3 16.60 32.70 -30.73
CA LYS A 3 16.19 32.30 -29.37
C LYS A 3 15.48 33.48 -28.73
N VAL A 4 14.15 33.45 -28.74
CA VAL A 4 13.31 34.38 -27.97
C VAL A 4 13.61 34.13 -26.49
N GLN A 5 14.42 34.99 -25.88
CA GLN A 5 14.68 34.96 -24.44
C GLN A 5 13.41 35.47 -23.74
N LYS A 6 12.49 34.56 -23.41
CA LYS A 6 11.32 34.89 -22.59
C LYS A 6 11.80 35.28 -21.19
N GLU A 7 11.32 36.42 -20.71
CA GLU A 7 11.66 36.96 -19.38
C GLU A 7 11.32 35.94 -18.28
N LYS A 8 12.23 35.80 -17.31
CA LYS A 8 12.00 34.97 -16.12
C LYS A 8 10.91 35.63 -15.26
N LYS A 9 9.65 35.27 -15.50
CA LYS A 9 8.54 35.68 -14.63
C LYS A 9 8.80 35.18 -13.21
N SER A 10 8.70 36.07 -12.23
CA SER A 10 8.72 35.70 -10.83
C SER A 10 7.42 34.96 -10.51
N ILE A 11 7.52 33.67 -10.21
CA ILE A 11 6.35 32.81 -9.97
C ILE A 11 6.15 32.68 -8.46
N SER A 12 4.95 33.01 -8.00
CA SER A 12 4.57 32.89 -6.58
C SER A 12 4.50 31.43 -6.12
N ALA A 13 4.57 31.20 -4.81
CA ALA A 13 4.46 29.85 -4.25
C ALA A 13 3.10 29.19 -4.56
N LYS A 14 2.01 29.98 -4.60
CA LYS A 14 0.67 29.49 -4.94
C LYS A 14 0.59 29.03 -6.39
N GLU A 15 1.18 29.79 -7.31
CA GLU A 15 1.20 29.44 -8.74
C GLU A 15 2.04 28.19 -9.00
N LYS A 16 3.22 28.07 -8.36
CA LYS A 16 4.05 26.84 -8.45
C LYS A 16 3.24 25.62 -8.03
N ARG A 17 2.47 25.73 -6.95
CA ARG A 17 1.61 24.65 -6.46
C ARG A 17 0.53 24.27 -7.47
N THR A 18 -0.20 25.23 -8.01
CA THR A 18 -1.24 25.00 -9.01
C THR A 18 -0.67 24.34 -10.28
N LEU A 19 0.51 24.79 -10.71
CA LEU A 19 1.19 24.26 -11.87
C LEU A 19 1.58 22.79 -11.69
N VAL A 20 2.19 22.45 -10.55
CA VAL A 20 2.56 21.07 -10.21
C VAL A 20 1.32 20.18 -10.10
N GLN A 21 0.21 20.69 -9.55
CA GLN A 21 -1.06 19.96 -9.51
C GLN A 21 -1.59 19.64 -10.92
N LYS A 22 -1.60 20.62 -11.83
CA LYS A 22 -2.01 20.42 -13.22
C LYS A 22 -1.11 19.41 -13.95
N TYR A 23 0.20 19.47 -13.68
CA TYR A 23 1.17 18.51 -14.22
C TYR A 23 0.91 17.08 -13.75
N TYR A 24 0.67 16.86 -12.45
CA TYR A 24 0.32 15.54 -11.91
C TYR A 24 -1.02 15.04 -12.42
N ALA A 25 -2.00 15.94 -12.59
CA ALA A 25 -3.30 15.65 -13.19
C ALA A 25 -3.23 15.40 -14.70
N LYS A 26 -2.04 15.50 -15.33
CA LYS A 26 -1.83 15.33 -16.77
C LYS A 26 -2.64 16.31 -17.65
N LEU A 27 -3.04 17.44 -17.07
CA LEU A 27 -3.75 18.51 -17.79
C LEU A 27 -2.82 19.41 -18.61
N VAL A 28 -1.53 19.40 -18.29
CA VAL A 28 -0.49 20.15 -18.99
C VAL A 28 0.74 19.25 -19.12
N SER A 29 1.35 19.25 -20.30
CA SER A 29 2.57 18.52 -20.58
C SER A 29 3.80 19.19 -19.93
N LYS A 30 4.86 18.41 -19.79
CA LYS A 30 6.14 18.94 -19.30
C LYS A 30 6.67 20.05 -20.21
N GLN A 31 6.64 19.85 -21.53
CA GLN A 31 7.21 20.80 -22.49
C GLN A 31 6.48 22.15 -22.45
N GLU A 32 5.14 22.12 -22.44
CA GLU A 32 4.32 23.35 -22.30
C GLU A 32 4.70 24.14 -21.04
N ILE A 33 4.92 23.47 -19.91
CA ILE A 33 5.33 24.16 -18.67
C ILE A 33 6.71 24.82 -18.81
N LEU A 34 7.68 24.14 -19.43
CA LEU A 34 9.02 24.68 -19.61
C LEU A 34 9.00 25.88 -20.56
N ASP A 35 8.20 25.81 -21.63
CA ASP A 35 8.13 26.82 -22.68
C ASP A 35 7.30 28.04 -22.27
N ASP A 36 6.21 27.85 -21.52
CA ASP A 36 5.32 28.92 -21.06
C ASP A 36 5.94 29.74 -19.93
N TYR A 37 6.62 29.06 -19.01
CA TYR A 37 7.20 29.68 -17.82
C TYR A 37 8.69 29.97 -17.95
N GLY A 38 9.33 29.57 -19.06
CA GLY A 38 10.76 29.80 -19.30
C GLY A 38 11.66 29.16 -18.24
N ILE A 39 11.22 28.04 -17.66
CA ILE A 39 11.94 27.31 -16.62
C ILE A 39 12.62 26.08 -17.20
N ASN A 40 13.69 25.62 -16.55
CA ASN A 40 14.35 24.38 -16.91
C ASN A 40 13.72 23.16 -16.20
N GLU A 41 13.97 21.98 -16.74
CA GLU A 41 13.47 20.72 -16.17
C GLU A 41 13.89 20.53 -14.71
N ARG A 42 15.13 20.92 -14.36
CA ARG A 42 15.63 20.82 -12.98
C ARG A 42 14.78 21.63 -12.01
N THR A 43 14.35 22.83 -12.40
CA THR A 43 13.45 23.68 -11.60
C THR A 43 12.09 23.04 -11.43
N LEU A 44 11.49 22.54 -12.51
CA LEU A 44 10.20 21.86 -12.45
C LEU A 44 10.26 20.61 -11.56
N ARG A 45 11.32 19.79 -11.70
CA ARG A 45 11.55 18.62 -10.84
C ARG A 45 11.66 19.01 -9.37
N ARG A 46 12.36 20.10 -9.05
CA ARG A 46 12.49 20.60 -7.68
C ARG A 46 11.13 21.02 -7.09
N TRP A 47 10.26 21.64 -7.88
CA TRP A 47 8.91 21.99 -7.43
C TRP A 47 8.03 20.77 -7.21
N CYS A 48 8.14 19.77 -8.09
CA CYS A 48 7.43 18.50 -7.93
C CYS A 48 7.83 17.79 -6.64
N TRP A 49 9.12 17.73 -6.34
CA TRP A 49 9.64 17.12 -5.11
C TRP A 49 9.17 17.86 -3.84
N TRP A 50 9.29 19.20 -3.83
CA TRP A 50 8.80 20.01 -2.71
C TRP A 50 7.30 19.84 -2.47
N TYR A 51 6.51 19.74 -3.54
CA TYR A 51 5.07 19.51 -3.46
C TYR A 51 4.74 18.11 -2.93
N GLU A 52 5.47 17.08 -3.35
CA GLU A 52 5.33 15.73 -2.80
C GLU A 52 5.62 15.69 -1.29
N GLU A 53 6.70 16.32 -0.84
CA GLU A 53 7.01 16.40 0.61
C GLU A 53 5.89 17.09 1.39
N LEU A 54 5.33 18.18 0.85
CA LEU A 54 4.20 18.88 1.48
C LEU A 54 2.97 17.99 1.60
N ILE A 55 2.63 17.24 0.55
CA ILE A 55 1.51 16.30 0.59
C ILE A 55 1.80 15.18 1.60
N GLN A 56 2.98 14.57 1.55
CA GLN A 56 3.34 13.47 2.45
C GLN A 56 3.27 13.90 3.92
N LYS A 57 3.78 15.10 4.25
CA LYS A 57 3.68 15.69 5.60
C LYS A 57 2.23 15.96 6.00
N LYS A 58 1.41 16.52 5.10
CA LYS A 58 0.01 16.87 5.40
C LYS A 58 -0.87 15.64 5.59
N TYR A 59 -0.72 14.62 4.76
CA TYR A 59 -1.63 13.47 4.70
C TYR A 59 -1.07 12.21 5.35
N LYS A 60 0.13 12.27 5.96
CA LYS A 60 0.85 11.11 6.54
C LYS A 60 0.76 9.89 5.62
N ILE A 61 1.01 10.09 4.33
CA ILE A 61 0.85 9.04 3.32
C ILE A 61 1.80 7.92 3.72
N ARG A 62 1.22 6.78 4.11
CA ARG A 62 2.01 5.59 4.45
C ARG A 62 2.82 5.22 3.21
N PRO A 63 4.10 4.82 3.35
CA PRO A 63 4.87 4.35 2.22
C PRO A 63 4.09 3.24 1.53
N LYS A 64 4.08 3.25 0.18
CA LYS A 64 3.50 2.14 -0.60
C LYS A 64 4.12 0.86 -0.06
N MET A 65 3.25 -0.08 0.35
CA MET A 65 3.72 -1.41 0.74
C MET A 65 4.61 -1.92 -0.39
N LYS A 66 5.79 -2.46 -0.04
CA LYS A 66 6.65 -3.12 -1.03
C LYS A 66 5.79 -4.11 -1.80
N LYS A 67 6.02 -4.25 -3.11
CA LYS A 67 5.41 -5.34 -3.88
C LYS A 67 5.69 -6.62 -3.09
N SER A 68 4.63 -7.22 -2.58
CA SER A 68 4.68 -8.51 -1.91
C SER A 68 5.23 -9.53 -2.91
N ASP A 69 5.88 -10.59 -2.42
CA ASP A 69 6.53 -11.66 -3.22
C ASP A 69 5.54 -12.51 -4.06
N LEU A 70 4.41 -11.93 -4.48
CA LEU A 70 3.46 -12.59 -5.35
C LEU A 70 4.04 -12.70 -6.77
N PRO A 71 3.83 -13.84 -7.43
CA PRO A 71 4.14 -13.97 -8.85
C PRO A 71 3.37 -12.93 -9.68
N ASP A 72 4.07 -12.23 -10.58
CA ASP A 72 3.45 -11.33 -11.56
C ASP A 72 2.70 -12.11 -12.67
N ASP A 73 2.97 -13.41 -12.83
CA ASP A 73 2.30 -14.28 -13.82
C ASP A 73 0.93 -14.79 -13.32
N PRO A 74 -0.17 -14.56 -14.08
CA PRO A 74 -1.50 -15.02 -13.71
C PRO A 74 -1.63 -16.54 -13.54
N LYS A 75 -0.82 -17.36 -14.24
CA LYS A 75 -0.86 -18.82 -14.04
C LYS A 75 -0.24 -19.23 -12.71
N ALA A 76 0.93 -18.67 -12.39
CA ALA A 76 1.57 -18.88 -11.09
C ALA A 76 0.69 -18.41 -9.93
N LEU A 77 -0.03 -17.29 -10.10
CA LEU A 77 -0.98 -16.78 -9.11
C LEU A 77 -2.14 -17.75 -8.86
N LYS A 78 -2.75 -18.30 -9.93
CA LYS A 78 -3.83 -19.29 -9.80
C LYS A 78 -3.38 -20.55 -9.07
N LYS A 79 -2.18 -21.05 -9.37
CA LYS A 79 -1.60 -22.21 -8.70
C LYS A 79 -1.41 -21.95 -7.20
N LEU A 80 -0.90 -20.78 -6.85
CA LEU A 80 -0.73 -20.36 -5.45
C LEU A 80 -2.06 -20.28 -4.71
N ILE A 81 -3.10 -19.73 -5.34
CA ILE A 81 -4.45 -19.66 -4.76
C ILE A 81 -5.00 -21.07 -4.48
N MET A 82 -4.86 -21.99 -5.44
CA MET A 82 -5.31 -23.37 -5.25
C MET A 82 -4.57 -24.07 -4.12
N GLU A 83 -3.25 -23.90 -4.02
CA GLU A 83 -2.45 -24.49 -2.94
C GLU A 83 -2.88 -23.95 -1.58
N ILE A 84 -3.03 -22.63 -1.45
CA ILE A 84 -3.48 -21.99 -0.21
C ILE A 84 -4.88 -22.45 0.19
N GLN A 85 -5.79 -22.61 -0.78
CA GLN A 85 -7.14 -23.12 -0.52
C GLN A 85 -7.08 -24.56 0.01
N ARG A 86 -6.25 -25.42 -0.58
CA ARG A 86 -6.06 -26.80 -0.13
C ARG A 86 -5.44 -26.88 1.27
N GLU A 87 -4.45 -26.05 1.56
CA GLU A 87 -3.86 -25.96 2.91
C GLU A 87 -4.90 -25.53 3.94
N LYS A 88 -5.76 -24.58 3.58
CA LYS A 88 -6.86 -24.12 4.43
C LYS A 88 -7.86 -25.24 4.72
N GLU A 89 -8.34 -25.94 3.69
CA GLU A 89 -9.26 -27.07 3.85
C GLU A 89 -8.68 -28.16 4.76
N ASN A 90 -7.40 -28.51 4.55
CA ASN A 90 -6.70 -29.47 5.41
C ASN A 90 -6.58 -29.00 6.86
N ALA A 91 -6.36 -27.71 7.09
CA ALA A 91 -6.28 -27.15 8.44
C ALA A 91 -7.66 -27.17 9.14
N GLU A 92 -8.73 -26.88 8.41
CA GLU A 92 -10.11 -26.96 8.91
C GLU A 92 -10.49 -28.40 9.27
N LEU A 93 -10.21 -29.38 8.40
CA LEU A 93 -10.45 -30.79 8.69
C LEU A 93 -9.67 -31.29 9.92
N LYS A 94 -8.41 -30.87 10.06
CA LYS A 94 -7.62 -31.22 11.26
C LYS A 94 -8.20 -30.60 12.52
N ALA A 95 -8.71 -29.37 12.45
CA ALA A 95 -9.33 -28.71 13.58
C ALA A 95 -10.62 -29.45 14.01
N GLU A 96 -11.47 -29.81 13.05
CA GLU A 96 -12.70 -30.58 13.31
C GLU A 96 -12.38 -31.95 13.93
N ALA A 97 -11.42 -32.69 13.36
CA ALA A 97 -10.99 -33.97 13.92
C ALA A 97 -10.47 -33.81 15.36
N MET A 98 -9.74 -32.74 15.66
CA MET A 98 -9.29 -32.44 17.02
C MET A 98 -10.44 -32.16 17.96
N GLU A 99 -11.48 -31.43 17.54
CA GLU A 99 -12.66 -31.19 18.36
C GLU A 99 -13.39 -32.50 18.72
N ILE A 100 -13.57 -33.39 17.75
CA ILE A 100 -14.18 -34.71 17.96
C ILE A 100 -13.37 -35.53 18.97
N ILE A 101 -12.04 -35.55 18.84
CA ILE A 101 -11.16 -36.26 19.78
C ILE A 101 -11.27 -35.68 21.19
N VAL A 102 -11.32 -34.35 21.31
CA VAL A 102 -11.49 -33.65 22.59
C VAL A 102 -12.82 -34.02 23.25
N ASP A 103 -13.89 -34.16 22.47
CA ASP A 103 -15.20 -34.56 22.97
C ASP A 103 -15.19 -36.00 23.47
N ILE A 104 -14.67 -36.95 22.68
CA ILE A 104 -14.54 -38.36 23.08
C ILE A 104 -13.71 -38.49 24.36
N ALA A 105 -12.57 -37.80 24.43
CA ALA A 105 -11.70 -37.83 25.61
C ALA A 105 -12.40 -37.24 26.85
N SER A 106 -13.19 -36.18 26.67
CA SER A 106 -13.94 -35.55 27.75
C SER A 106 -15.02 -36.48 28.30
N GLU A 107 -15.71 -37.20 27.42
CA GLU A 107 -16.71 -38.20 27.79
C GLU A 107 -16.08 -39.40 28.52
N SER A 108 -14.95 -39.92 28.01
CA SER A 108 -14.33 -41.13 28.57
C SER A 108 -13.67 -40.91 29.94
N THR A 109 -13.21 -39.68 30.22
CA THR A 109 -12.48 -39.35 31.45
C THR A 109 -13.31 -38.55 32.46
N GLY A 110 -14.44 -37.99 32.04
CA GLY A 110 -15.22 -37.04 32.83
C GLY A 110 -14.52 -35.68 33.04
N ILE A 111 -13.36 -35.45 32.42
CA ILE A 111 -12.59 -34.21 32.51
C ILE A 111 -12.92 -33.36 31.27
N ASN A 112 -13.46 -32.16 31.46
CA ASN A 112 -13.73 -31.27 30.34
C ASN A 112 -12.41 -30.64 29.85
N PHE A 113 -11.93 -31.09 28.69
CA PHE A 113 -10.70 -30.59 28.06
C PHE A 113 -10.91 -29.32 27.23
N LYS A 114 -12.16 -28.87 27.00
CA LYS A 114 -12.42 -27.62 26.30
C LYS A 114 -11.96 -26.43 27.16
N LYS A 115 -11.41 -25.42 26.49
CA LYS A 115 -10.95 -24.19 27.14
C LYS A 115 -12.13 -23.48 27.81
N LYS A 116 -12.10 -23.34 29.15
CA LYS A 116 -13.07 -22.50 29.87
C LYS A 116 -12.86 -21.03 29.51
N VAL A 117 -13.89 -20.41 28.94
CA VAL A 117 -13.89 -18.96 28.65
C VAL A 117 -13.90 -18.20 29.99
N GLY A 118 -12.94 -17.30 30.21
CA GLY A 118 -12.91 -16.42 31.39
C GLY A 118 -12.08 -16.88 32.59
N GLY A 119 -11.27 -17.94 32.48
CA GLY A 119 -10.35 -18.33 33.55
C GLY A 119 -9.33 -17.23 33.84
N LYS A 120 -9.43 -16.56 35.00
CA LYS A 120 -8.40 -15.63 35.47
C LYS A 120 -7.08 -16.38 35.57
N ARG A 121 -6.05 -15.92 34.85
CA ARG A 121 -4.68 -16.43 35.02
C ARG A 121 -4.29 -16.28 36.49
N SER A 122 -3.93 -17.38 37.13
CA SER A 122 -3.22 -17.32 38.42
C SER A 122 -1.85 -16.73 38.14
N THR A 123 -1.65 -15.48 38.51
CA THR A 123 -0.32 -14.88 38.62
C THR A 123 0.35 -15.51 39.83
N LYS A 124 1.27 -16.45 39.60
CA LYS A 124 2.36 -16.73 40.53
C LYS A 124 3.58 -15.93 40.09
#